data_AF-A0A843G0W9-F1
#
_entry.id   AF-A0A843G0W9-F1
#
_cell.length_a   1.000
_cell.length_b   1.000
_cell.length_c   1.000
_cell.angle_alpha   90.00
_cell.angle_beta   90.00
_cell.angle_gamma   90.00
#
_symmetry.space_group_name_H-M   'P 1'
#
loop_
_entity.id
_entity.type
_entity.pdbx_description
1 polymer ?
#
loop_
_entity_poly.entity_id
_entity_poly.type
_entity_poly.pdbx_seq_one_letter_code
_entity_poly.pdbx_strand_id
1 'polypeptide(L)' 'WGLSNLMTAKALGDIGKTGGPRCCKRDSYLSILAAIDLVREHFGISMKKKMPVCTHSAMNNQCIGCRCPFFVSRD' A
#
# COMPACT_ATOMS: atom_id res chain seq x y z
N TRP A 1 1.94 13.36 -17.96
CA TRP A 1 1.97 11.89 -17.92
C TRP A 1 3.17 11.32 -17.16
N GLY A 2 4.38 11.89 -17.29
CA GLY A 2 5.58 11.36 -16.61
C GLY A 2 5.43 11.14 -15.11
N LEU A 3 4.87 12.11 -14.37
CA LEU A 3 4.67 12.00 -12.92
C LEU A 3 3.73 10.86 -12.53
N SER A 4 2.64 10.66 -13.27
CA SER A 4 1.69 9.56 -13.05
C SER A 4 2.33 8.20 -13.29
N ASN A 5 3.24 8.10 -14.28
CA ASN A 5 3.99 6.88 -14.55
C ASN A 5 5.02 6.59 -13.44
N LEU A 6 5.72 7.61 -12.94
CA LEU A 6 6.64 7.48 -11.79
C LEU A 6 5.90 7.05 -10.53
N MET A 7 4.73 7.62 -10.27
CA MET A 7 3.85 7.22 -9.17
C MET A 7 3.43 5.75 -9.29
N THR A 8 3.04 5.33 -10.49
CA THR A 8 2.68 3.93 -10.77
C THR A 8 3.88 3.00 -10.55
N ALA A 9 5.07 3.36 -11.04
CA ALA A 9 6.29 2.59 -10.86
C ALA A 9 6.66 2.45 -9.38
N LYS A 10 6.55 3.53 -8.59
CA LYS A 10 6.82 3.49 -7.14
C LYS A 10 5.85 2.55 -6.42
N ALA A 11 4.55 2.67 -6.68
CA ALA A 11 3.53 1.82 -6.09
C ALA A 11 3.74 0.34 -6.45
N LEU A 12 4.01 0.03 -7.72
CA LEU A 12 4.32 -1.32 -8.18
C LEU A 12 5.60 -1.88 -7.54
N GLY A 13 6.62 -1.04 -7.35
CA GLY A 13 7.84 -1.42 -6.64
C GLY A 13 7.57 -1.82 -5.18
N ASP A 14 6.73 -1.07 -4.47
CA ASP A 14 6.38 -1.38 -3.08
C ASP A 14 5.48 -2.63 -2.98
N ILE A 15 4.57 -2.82 -3.94
CA ILE A 15 3.75 -4.04 -4.07
C ILE A 15 4.65 -5.26 -4.30
N GLY A 16 5.58 -5.17 -5.25
CA GLY A 16 6.52 -6.26 -5.58
C GLY A 16 7.41 -6.66 -4.41
N LYS A 17 7.92 -5.67 -3.65
CA LYS A 17 8.73 -5.92 -2.45
C LYS A 17 7.97 -6.64 -1.33
N THR A 18 6.67 -6.39 -1.19
CA THR A 18 5.86 -7.04 -0.16
C THR A 18 5.62 -8.52 -0.48
N GLY A 19 5.55 -8.87 -1.77
CA GLY A 19 5.37 -10.22 -2.24
C GLY A 19 4.00 -10.84 -1.93
N GLY A 20 3.87 -12.13 -2.23
CA GLY A 20 2.64 -12.90 -2.06
C GLY A 20 1.63 -12.74 -3.21
N PRO A 21 0.52 -13.50 -3.18
CA PRO A 21 -0.54 -13.42 -4.19
C PRO A 21 -1.24 -12.06 -4.15
N ARG A 22 -1.77 -11.60 -5.28
CA ARG A 22 -2.47 -10.31 -5.41
C ARG A 22 -3.49 -10.11 -4.29
N CYS A 23 -3.46 -8.96 -3.62
CA CYS A 23 -4.44 -8.61 -2.59
C CYS A 23 -4.89 -7.17 -2.79
N CYS A 24 -6.13 -6.97 -3.21
CA CYS A 24 -6.66 -5.65 -3.55
C CYS A 24 -6.46 -4.62 -2.42
N LYS A 25 -6.69 -5.00 -1.16
CA LYS A 25 -6.53 -4.09 -0.03
C LYS A 25 -5.07 -3.70 0.19
N ARG A 26 -4.16 -4.68 0.17
CA ARG A 26 -2.72 -4.43 0.33
C ARG A 26 -2.20 -3.54 -0.80
N ASP A 27 -2.53 -3.86 -2.04
CA ASP A 27 -2.08 -3.11 -3.21
C ASP A 27 -2.62 -1.67 -3.19
N SER A 28 -3.89 -1.48 -2.83
CA SER A 28 -4.48 -0.14 -2.69
C SER A 28 -3.83 0.66 -1.55
N TYR A 29 -3.58 0.05 -0.40
CA TYR A 29 -2.94 0.74 0.74
C TYR A 29 -1.52 1.18 0.41
N LEU A 30 -0.70 0.32 -0.21
CA LEU A 30 0.64 0.68 -0.66
C LEU A 30 0.60 1.82 -1.68
N SER A 31 -0.32 1.75 -2.64
CA SER A 31 -0.48 2.78 -3.66
C SER A 31 -0.86 4.15 -3.07
N ILE A 32 -1.77 4.18 -2.08
CA ILE A 32 -2.16 5.42 -1.39
C ILE A 32 -0.99 5.99 -0.57
N LEU A 33 -0.22 5.13 0.12
CA LEU A 33 0.94 5.59 0.89
C LEU A 33 2.03 6.17 -0.02
N ALA A 34 2.29 5.52 -1.17
CA ALA A 34 3.19 6.05 -2.19
C ALA A 34 2.68 7.37 -2.78
N ALA A 35 1.36 7.50 -2.99
CA ALA A 35 0.73 8.75 -3.44
C ALA A 35 1.00 9.90 -2.48
N ILE A 36 0.80 9.68 -1.18
CA ILE A 36 1.01 10.69 -0.14
C ILE A 36 2.46 11.18 -0.15
N ASP A 37 3.42 10.25 -0.24
CA ASP A 37 4.84 10.60 -0.28
C ASP A 37 5.20 11.42 -1.52
N LEU A 38 4.75 10.97 -2.69
CA LEU A 38 5.02 11.63 -3.97
C LEU A 38 4.35 13.00 -4.06
N VAL A 39 3.12 13.13 -3.53
CA VAL A 39 2.42 14.42 -3.49
C VAL A 39 3.18 15.43 -2.64
N ARG A 40 3.71 15.00 -1.50
CA ARG A 40 4.57 15.85 -0.67
C ARG A 40 5.85 16.24 -1.39
N GLU A 41 6.51 15.29 -2.06
CA GLU A 41 7.78 15.51 -2.75
C GLU A 41 7.66 16.46 -3.95
N HIS A 42 6.66 16.27 -4.80
CA HIS A 42 6.56 17.02 -6.07
C HIS A 42 5.68 18.26 -6.01
N PHE A 43 4.76 18.35 -5.04
CA PHE A 43 3.84 19.48 -4.92
C PHE A 43 3.98 20.23 -3.59
N GLY A 44 4.79 19.74 -2.64
CA GLY A 44 4.92 20.34 -1.31
C GLY A 44 3.65 20.21 -0.44
N ILE A 45 2.65 19.46 -0.89
CA ILE A 45 1.37 19.29 -0.20
C ILE A 45 1.50 18.17 0.83
N SER A 46 1.31 18.50 2.10
CA SER A 46 1.33 17.53 3.18
C SER A 46 -0.06 16.95 3.44
N MET A 47 -0.17 15.63 3.37
CA MET A 47 -1.39 14.88 3.70
C MET A 47 -1.19 14.03 4.95
N LYS A 48 -2.26 13.77 5.70
CA LYS A 48 -2.20 12.88 6.87
C LYS A 48 -1.83 11.46 6.43
N LYS A 49 -0.63 11.01 6.79
CA LYS A 49 -0.14 9.65 6.54
C LYS A 49 -0.41 8.76 7.75
N LYS A 50 -1.48 7.98 7.71
CA LYS A 50 -1.77 6.94 8.73
C LYS A 50 -1.57 5.57 8.10
N MET A 51 -0.83 4.69 8.79
CA MET A 51 -0.69 3.30 8.36
C MET A 51 -2.07 2.61 8.40
N PRO A 52 -2.57 2.09 7.27
CA PRO A 52 -3.86 1.41 7.25
C PRO A 52 -3.83 0.12 8.07
N VAL A 53 -4.95 -0.17 8.71
CA VAL A 53 -5.20 -1.43 9.40
C VAL A 53 -6.19 -2.24 8.56
N CYS A 54 -5.79 -3.43 8.12
CA CYS A 54 -6.63 -4.28 7.30
C CYS A 54 -7.63 -5.07 8.15
N THR A 55 -8.91 -4.80 7.96
CA THR A 55 -10.02 -5.56 8.57
C THR A 55 -10.56 -6.70 7.68
N HIS A 56 -9.95 -6.92 6.51
CA HIS A 56 -10.45 -7.83 5.48
C HIS A 56 -9.66 -9.14 5.37
N SER A 57 -8.71 -9.39 6.28
CA SER A 57 -7.84 -10.58 6.22
C SER A 57 -8.63 -11.89 6.18
N ALA A 58 -9.70 -12.00 6.96
CA ALA A 58 -10.57 -13.18 7.01
C ALA A 58 -11.40 -13.41 5.73
N MET A 59 -11.54 -12.42 4.84
CA MET A 59 -12.31 -12.52 3.59
C MET A 59 -11.44 -12.84 2.37
N ASN A 60 -10.15 -13.11 2.56
CA ASN A 60 -9.23 -13.43 1.49
C ASN A 60 -8.54 -14.76 1.78
N ASN A 61 -8.93 -15.83 1.07
CA ASN A 61 -8.33 -17.16 1.19
C ASN A 61 -6.85 -17.21 0.79
N GLN A 62 -6.34 -16.15 0.13
CA GLN A 62 -4.93 -15.98 -0.23
C GLN A 62 -4.23 -14.95 0.67
N CYS A 63 -4.83 -14.57 1.79
CA CYS A 63 -4.21 -13.65 2.74
C CYS A 63 -2.89 -14.24 3.27
N ILE A 64 -1.84 -13.41 3.34
CA ILE A 64 -0.53 -13.83 3.86
C ILE A 64 -0.38 -13.62 5.38
N GLY A 65 -1.47 -13.25 6.07
CA GLY A 65 -1.52 -13.13 7.53
C GLY A 65 -0.50 -12.13 8.09
N CYS A 66 0.21 -12.53 9.16
CA CYS A 66 1.24 -11.74 9.85
C CYS A 66 2.38 -11.23 8.94
N ARG A 67 2.56 -11.80 7.74
CA ARG A 67 3.51 -11.28 6.74
C ARG A 67 3.02 -10.05 5.99
N CYS A 68 1.72 -9.72 6.08
CA CYS A 68 1.16 -8.51 5.48
C CYS A 68 1.44 -7.31 6.41
N PRO A 69 1.99 -6.19 5.91
CA PRO A 69 2.31 -5.02 6.74
C PRO A 69 1.08 -4.31 7.33
N PHE A 70 -0.12 -4.70 6.89
CA PHE A 70 -1.39 -4.14 7.35
C PHE A 70 -2.20 -5.13 8.19
N PHE A 71 -1.65 -6.31 8.50
CA PHE A 71 -2.33 -7.29 9.34
C PHE A 71 -2.32 -6.86 10.81
N VAL A 72 -3.45 -7.06 11.49
CA VAL A 72 -3.54 -6.89 12.94
C VAL A 72 -3.44 -8.27 13.55
N SER A 73 -2.37 -8.49 14.34
CA SER A 73 -2.34 -9.57 15.32
C SER A 73 -3.56 -9.41 16.21
N ARG A 74 -4.49 -10.36 16.15
CA ARG A 74 -5.48 -10.52 17.21
C ARG A 74 -4.87 -11.52 18.16
N ASP A 75 -4.43 -11.03 19.32
CA ASP A 75 -4.10 -11.87 20.47
C ASP A 75 -5.38 -12.57 20.98
#